data_AF-A0AAE1YAL5-F1
#
_entry.id   AF-A0AAE1YAL5-F1
#
_cell.length_a   1.000
_cell.length_b   1.000
_cell.length_c   1.000
_cell.angle_alpha   90.00
_cell.angle_beta   90.00
_cell.angle_gamma   90.00
#
_symmetry.space_group_name_H-M   'P 1'
#
loop_
_entity.id
_entity.type
_entity.pdbx_description
1 polymer ?
#
loop_
_entity_poly.entity_id
_entity_poly.type
_entity_poly.pdbx_seq_one_letter_code
_entity_poly.pdbx_strand_id
1 'polypeptide(L)'
;MYFQTARIPNSEKGSITSMDMTSNAKLWWCIHLSDDASANRDKIETWDVLKKEFKDHFLPCNTSWLARESLQKLKHSGTVRDYVKKFSSLMLDVLEMSTEDKLFNFLSRLKA
;
A
#
# COMPACT_ATOMS: atom_id res chain seq x y z
N MET A 1 9.57 -9.07 -2.15
CA MET A 1 10.93 -9.62 -2.26
C MET A 1 11.06 -10.96 -1.52
N TYR A 2 10.77 -11.04 -0.21
CA TYR A 2 10.89 -12.28 0.59
C TYR A 2 10.29 -13.54 -0.07
N PHE A 3 8.98 -13.57 -0.36
CA PHE A 3 8.32 -14.76 -0.94
C PHE A 3 8.85 -15.16 -2.32
N GLN A 4 9.33 -14.21 -3.11
CA GLN A 4 9.93 -14.48 -4.43
C GLN A 4 11.32 -15.10 -4.27
N THR A 5 12.12 -14.58 -3.34
CA THR A 5 13.45 -15.10 -3.03
C THR A 5 13.38 -16.49 -2.38
N ALA A 6 12.42 -16.70 -1.48
CA ALA A 6 12.20 -17.98 -0.78
C ALA A 6 11.41 -19.01 -1.61
N ARG A 7 10.96 -18.66 -2.83
CA ARG A 7 10.17 -19.53 -3.73
C ARG A 7 8.93 -20.14 -3.08
N ILE A 8 8.28 -19.41 -2.19
CA ILE A 8 7.10 -19.88 -1.45
C ILE A 8 5.87 -19.92 -2.39
N PRO A 9 5.13 -21.04 -2.47
CA PRO A 9 3.94 -21.16 -3.30
C PRO A 9 2.79 -20.27 -2.79
N ASN A 10 1.93 -19.80 -3.70
CA ASN A 10 0.86 -18.85 -3.36
C ASN A 10 -0.12 -19.35 -2.29
N SER A 11 -0.34 -20.67 -2.24
CA SER A 11 -1.19 -21.34 -1.24
C SER A 11 -0.66 -21.20 0.20
N GLU A 12 0.65 -21.06 0.38
CA GLU A 12 1.28 -21.00 1.71
C GLU A 12 1.54 -19.57 2.20
N LYS A 13 1.54 -18.58 1.29
CA LYS A 13 1.84 -17.19 1.63
C LYS A 13 0.88 -16.62 2.66
N GLY A 14 -0.42 -16.92 2.55
CA GLY A 14 -1.43 -16.44 3.51
C GLY A 14 -1.17 -16.96 4.93
N SER A 15 -0.87 -18.25 5.07
CA SER A 15 -0.54 -18.86 6.36
C SER A 15 0.73 -18.26 6.96
N ILE A 16 1.80 -18.13 6.18
CA ILE A 16 3.07 -17.55 6.66
C ILE A 16 2.87 -16.10 7.07
N THR A 17 2.17 -15.28 6.27
CA THR A 17 1.87 -13.89 6.64
C THR A 17 1.02 -13.80 7.90
N SER A 18 0.07 -14.71 8.13
CA SER A 18 -0.71 -14.74 9.37
C SER A 18 0.14 -14.99 10.62
N MET A 19 1.27 -15.69 10.49
CA MET A 19 2.21 -15.91 11.59
C MET A 19 2.97 -14.62 11.93
N ASP A 20 3.27 -13.79 10.93
CA ASP A 20 3.93 -12.50 11.08
C ASP A 20 2.97 -11.37 11.52
N MET A 21 1.65 -11.58 11.44
CA MET A 21 0.66 -10.61 11.88
C MET A 21 0.66 -10.45 13.41
N THR A 22 0.64 -9.22 13.88
CA THR A 22 0.58 -8.88 15.31
C THR A 22 -0.61 -8.00 15.65
N SER A 23 -1.11 -8.08 16.89
CA SER A 23 -2.16 -7.21 17.44
C SER A 23 -3.46 -7.26 16.59
N ASN A 24 -4.04 -6.10 16.27
CA ASN A 24 -5.32 -5.97 15.55
C ASN A 24 -5.35 -6.69 14.19
N ALA A 25 -4.22 -6.80 13.50
CA ALA A 25 -4.11 -7.56 12.25
C ALA A 25 -4.41 -9.05 12.44
N LYS A 26 -3.91 -9.63 13.54
CA LYS A 26 -4.14 -11.05 13.87
C LYS A 26 -5.58 -11.30 14.29
N LEU A 27 -6.18 -10.39 15.05
CA LEU A 27 -7.60 -10.48 15.42
C LEU A 27 -8.52 -10.41 14.19
N TRP A 28 -8.26 -9.45 13.29
CA TRP A 28 -8.99 -9.35 12.02
C TRP A 28 -8.91 -10.65 11.21
N TRP A 29 -7.72 -11.25 11.09
CA TRP A 29 -7.53 -12.52 10.39
C TRP A 29 -8.29 -13.68 11.06
N CYS A 30 -8.24 -13.78 12.40
CA CYS A 30 -8.99 -14.82 13.14
C CYS A 30 -10.51 -14.69 12.98
N ILE A 31 -11.03 -13.46 12.99
CA ILE A 31 -12.46 -13.19 12.74
C ILE A 31 -12.82 -13.59 11.31
N HIS A 32 -12.00 -13.22 10.33
CA HIS A 32 -12.23 -13.55 8.93
C HIS A 32 -12.25 -15.08 8.68
N LEU A 33 -11.37 -15.84 9.32
CA LEU A 33 -11.38 -17.31 9.25
C LEU A 33 -12.60 -17.95 9.94
N SER A 34 -13.18 -17.28 10.93
CA SER A 34 -14.32 -17.79 11.71
C SER A 34 -15.68 -17.44 11.07
N ASP A 35 -15.76 -16.31 10.34
CA ASP A 35 -16.97 -15.77 9.73
C ASP A 35 -17.19 -16.19 8.25
N ASP A 36 -16.39 -17.13 7.73
CA ASP A 36 -16.34 -17.56 6.31
C ASP A 36 -17.68 -18.10 5.76
N ALA A 37 -18.68 -18.32 6.61
CA ALA A 37 -20.01 -18.84 6.24
C ALA A 37 -21.19 -17.86 6.45
N SER A 38 -21.01 -16.76 7.20
CA SER A 38 -22.13 -15.91 7.67
C SER A 38 -22.05 -14.46 7.19
N ALA A 39 -20.86 -13.99 6.81
CA ALA A 39 -20.66 -12.66 6.27
C ALA A 39 -20.50 -12.76 4.75
N ASN A 40 -21.18 -11.90 4.01
CA ASN A 40 -21.15 -11.78 2.54
C ASN A 40 -19.78 -11.27 2.02
N ARG A 41 -18.67 -11.80 2.56
CA ARG A 41 -17.28 -11.40 2.29
C ARG A 41 -16.66 -12.33 1.26
N ASP A 42 -15.78 -11.79 0.44
CA ASP A 42 -15.00 -12.58 -0.51
C ASP A 42 -14.05 -13.51 0.25
N LYS A 43 -14.14 -14.80 -0.01
CA LYS A 43 -13.26 -15.78 0.60
C LYS A 43 -11.80 -15.50 0.23
N ILE A 44 -10.92 -15.39 1.22
CA ILE A 44 -9.49 -15.13 1.02
C ILE A 44 -8.81 -16.44 0.56
N GLU A 45 -9.02 -16.80 -0.70
CA GLU A 45 -8.45 -18.03 -1.31
C GLU A 45 -7.08 -17.79 -1.94
N THR A 46 -6.72 -16.53 -2.20
CA THR A 46 -5.46 -16.17 -2.88
C THR A 46 -4.71 -15.06 -2.16
N TRP A 47 -3.39 -15.03 -2.37
CA TRP A 47 -2.52 -13.96 -1.86
C TRP A 47 -2.93 -12.56 -2.36
N ASP A 48 -3.50 -12.46 -3.56
CA ASP A 48 -3.94 -11.18 -4.11
C ASP A 48 -5.21 -10.67 -3.42
N VAL A 49 -6.16 -11.56 -3.14
CA VAL A 49 -7.36 -11.23 -2.36
C VAL A 49 -6.99 -10.84 -0.93
N LEU A 50 -6.05 -11.56 -0.28
CA LEU A 50 -5.54 -11.18 1.05
C LEU A 50 -4.96 -9.77 1.05
N LYS A 51 -4.08 -9.45 0.10
CA LYS A 51 -3.50 -8.11 0.00
C LYS A 51 -4.56 -7.04 -0.21
N LYS A 52 -5.60 -7.30 -1.01
CA LYS A 52 -6.68 -6.35 -1.27
C LYS A 52 -7.49 -6.09 -0.01
N GLU A 53 -8.05 -7.14 0.60
CA GLU A 53 -8.85 -7.05 1.83
C GLU A 53 -8.06 -6.41 2.98
N PHE A 54 -6.78 -6.77 3.12
CA PHE A 54 -5.91 -6.18 4.14
C PHE A 54 -5.69 -4.69 3.88
N LYS A 55 -5.50 -4.28 2.62
CA LYS A 55 -5.40 -2.87 2.27
C LYS A 55 -6.72 -2.13 2.53
N ASP A 56 -7.85 -2.70 2.15
CA ASP A 56 -9.16 -2.05 2.33
C ASP A 56 -9.51 -1.88 3.83
N HIS A 57 -9.09 -2.81 4.68
CA HIS A 57 -9.35 -2.74 6.12
C HIS A 57 -8.37 -1.84 6.88
N PHE A 58 -7.08 -1.85 6.51
CA PHE A 58 -6.02 -1.18 7.27
C PHE A 58 -5.44 0.07 6.60
N LEU A 59 -5.61 0.27 5.29
CA LEU A 59 -5.35 1.58 4.68
C LEU A 59 -6.63 2.41 4.73
N PRO A 60 -6.60 3.58 5.38
CA PRO A 60 -7.73 4.47 5.29
C PRO A 60 -7.88 4.96 3.84
N CYS A 61 -9.12 5.02 3.37
CA CYS A 61 -9.50 5.39 2.00
C CYS A 61 -8.94 6.77 1.57
N ASN A 62 -8.60 7.62 2.54
CA ASN A 62 -8.00 8.93 2.33
C ASN A 62 -6.48 8.91 2.13
N THR A 63 -5.78 7.77 2.20
CA THR A 63 -4.31 7.70 2.03
C THR A 63 -3.86 8.29 0.71
N SER A 64 -4.53 7.92 -0.39
CA SER A 64 -4.30 8.48 -1.71
C SER A 64 -4.61 9.98 -1.77
N TRP A 65 -5.67 10.42 -1.10
CA TRP A 65 -6.05 11.83 -1.01
C TRP A 65 -5.05 12.67 -0.19
N LEU A 66 -4.59 12.16 0.94
CA LEU A 66 -3.57 12.79 1.80
C LEU A 66 -2.21 12.86 1.09
N ALA A 67 -1.86 11.82 0.32
CA ALA A 67 -0.66 11.82 -0.50
C ALA A 67 -0.77 12.85 -1.64
N ARG A 68 -1.94 12.98 -2.28
CA ARG A 68 -2.23 14.03 -3.28
C ARG A 68 -2.17 15.43 -2.66
N GLU A 69 -2.74 15.62 -1.47
CA GLU A 69 -2.70 16.90 -0.75
C GLU A 69 -1.25 17.26 -0.36
N SER A 70 -0.49 16.28 0.13
CA SER A 70 0.93 16.44 0.46
C SER A 70 1.77 16.75 -0.77
N LEU A 71 1.49 16.11 -1.91
CA LEU A 71 2.09 16.43 -3.20
C LEU A 71 1.76 17.87 -3.63
N GLN A 72 0.51 18.30 -3.42
CA GLN A 72 0.09 19.68 -3.71
C GLN A 72 0.79 20.73 -2.84
N LYS A 73 1.18 20.37 -1.62
CA LYS A 73 1.93 21.24 -0.71
C LYS A 73 3.45 21.11 -0.87
N LEU A 74 3.93 20.06 -1.55
CA LEU A 74 5.36 19.82 -1.76
C LEU A 74 5.98 20.95 -2.58
N LYS A 75 7.01 21.58 -1.99
CA LYS A 75 7.88 22.56 -2.64
C LYS A 75 9.32 22.10 -2.45
N HIS A 76 10.17 22.32 -3.46
CA HIS A 76 11.59 22.10 -3.30
C HIS A 76 12.16 23.08 -2.25
N SER A 77 12.53 22.53 -1.10
CA SER A 77 13.26 23.23 -0.04
C SER A 77 14.48 22.39 0.35
N GLY A 78 15.68 22.98 0.26
CA GLY A 78 16.94 22.28 0.50
C GLY A 78 17.57 21.74 -0.77
N THR A 79 18.06 20.49 -0.73
CA THR A 79 18.74 19.87 -1.87
C THR A 79 17.77 19.16 -2.81
N VAL A 80 18.14 19.06 -4.09
CA VAL A 80 17.40 18.27 -5.08
C VAL A 80 17.25 16.82 -4.63
N ARG A 81 18.27 16.26 -3.97
CA ARG A 81 18.24 14.89 -3.46
C ARG A 81 17.12 14.68 -2.42
N ASP A 82 16.99 15.59 -1.48
CA ASP A 82 15.95 15.51 -0.44
C ASP A 82 14.55 15.70 -1.03
N TYR A 83 14.43 16.59 -2.02
CA TYR A 83 13.19 16.79 -2.77
C TYR A 83 12.79 15.54 -3.55
N VAL A 84 13.71 14.94 -4.31
CA VAL A 84 13.49 13.69 -5.04
C VAL A 84 13.05 12.58 -4.09
N LYS A 85 13.73 12.43 -2.93
CA LYS A 85 13.36 11.41 -1.94
C LYS A 85 11.93 11.59 -1.43
N LYS A 86 11.52 12.82 -1.09
CA LYS A 86 10.15 13.13 -0.64
C LYS A 86 9.12 12.91 -1.74
N PHE A 87 9.41 13.36 -2.95
CA PHE A 87 8.55 13.18 -4.12
C PHE A 87 8.34 11.69 -4.42
N SER A 88 9.42 10.91 -4.51
CA SER A 88 9.35 9.46 -4.76
C SER A 88 8.54 8.72 -3.70
N SER A 89 8.65 9.09 -2.42
CA SER A 89 7.83 8.50 -1.36
C SER A 89 6.34 8.76 -1.60
N LEU A 90 5.95 10.00 -1.89
CA LEU A 90 4.55 10.36 -2.16
C LEU A 90 4.01 9.65 -3.40
N MET A 91 4.87 9.39 -4.39
CA MET A 91 4.46 8.69 -5.60
C MET A 91 4.18 7.20 -5.41
N LEU A 92 4.64 6.59 -4.31
CA LEU A 92 4.30 5.21 -3.95
C LEU A 92 2.87 5.12 -3.39
N ASP A 93 2.39 6.18 -2.75
CA ASP A 93 1.05 6.24 -2.15
C ASP A 93 -0.01 6.72 -3.14
N VAL A 94 0.37 7.48 -4.17
CA VAL A 94 -0.53 7.88 -5.28
C VAL A 94 -0.38 6.92 -6.46
N LEU A 95 -0.84 5.67 -6.26
CA LEU A 95 -0.67 4.56 -7.21
C LEU A 95 -1.33 4.79 -8.58
N GLU A 96 -2.35 5.65 -8.68
CA GLU A 96 -3.14 5.86 -9.91
C GLU A 96 -2.66 7.02 -10.80
N MET A 97 -1.56 7.71 -10.47
CA MET A 97 -1.08 8.83 -11.29
C MET A 97 -0.31 8.34 -12.53
N SER A 98 -0.60 8.89 -13.72
CA SER A 98 0.10 8.57 -14.96
C SER A 98 1.56 9.04 -14.93
N THR A 99 2.47 8.40 -15.69
CA THR A 99 3.88 8.82 -15.74
C THR A 99 4.05 10.27 -16.18
N GLU A 100 3.20 10.73 -17.10
CA GLU A 100 3.20 12.11 -17.61
C GLU A 100 2.83 13.11 -16.50
N ASP A 101 1.77 12.82 -15.74
CA ASP A 101 1.37 13.63 -14.59
C ASP A 101 2.44 13.66 -13.50
N LYS A 102 3.15 12.55 -13.26
CA LYS A 102 4.28 12.50 -12.32
C LYS A 102 5.37 13.46 -12.73
N LEU A 103 5.72 13.44 -14.02
CA LEU A 103 6.80 14.26 -14.56
C LEU A 103 6.44 15.75 -14.54
N PHE A 104 5.19 16.08 -14.88
CA PHE A 104 4.67 17.44 -14.78
C PHE A 104 4.66 17.94 -13.32
N ASN A 105 4.17 17.14 -12.37
CA ASN A 105 4.15 17.51 -10.95
C ASN A 105 5.55 17.68 -10.37
N PHE A 106 6.52 16.88 -10.82
CA PHE A 106 7.92 17.01 -10.42
C PHE A 106 8.51 18.33 -10.92
N LEU A 107 8.41 18.60 -12.23
CA LEU A 107 9.02 19.77 -12.84
C LEU A 107 8.38 21.09 -12.38
N SER A 108 7.06 21.13 -12.22
CA SER A 108 6.34 22.33 -11.77
C SER A 108 6.69 22.79 -10.34
N ARG A 109 7.24 21.90 -9.52
CA ARG A 109 7.55 22.13 -8.09
C ARG A 109 9.05 22.10 -7.79
N LEU A 110 9.85 21.75 -8.79
CA LEU A 110 11.30 21.82 -8.73
C LEU A 110 11.72 23.29 -8.85
N LYS A 111 12.33 23.81 -7.79
CA LYS A 111 12.97 25.14 -7.83
C LYS A 111 14.33 24.99 -8.53
N ALA A 112 14.56 25.78 -9.57
CA ALA A 112 15.87 25.98 -10.20
C ALA A 112 16.75 26.89 -9.33
#